data_AF-A0A9Y2G7Y2-F1
#
_entry.id   AF-A0A9Y2G7Y2-F1
#
_cell.length_a   1.000
_cell.length_b   1.000
_cell.length_c   1.000
_cell.angle_alpha   90.00
_cell.angle_beta   90.00
_cell.angle_gamma   90.00
#
_symmetry.space_group_name_H-M   'P 1'
#
loop_
_entity.id
_entity.type
_entity.pdbx_description
1 polymer ?
#
loop_
_entity_poly.entity_id
_entity_poly.type
_entity_poly.pdbx_seq_one_letter_code
_entity_poly.pdbx_strand_id
1 'polypeptide(L)'
;MTLATPPSETPEGPTATGATTVIVGMSGGVDSSVTALRLLEQGYRVEGLFMKNWDEDDGTEYCTAMADLADAQAVCDSLGIKLHTANFAAEYWDNVFEHFLAEYQAGRTPNPDILCNREIKFKVFLDYAEMLGADLIATGHYVRRRLTADGHAELLKGRDANKDQSYFLHAVPGAAIAKTLFPVGELEKSEVRALAERHGLATARKKDSTGICFIGERRFSDFLKQYLPAQPGRIETPEGEVVGEHMGLMYYTLGQRRGLGIGGLKAHSEDPWFVAAKDLARNVLVVVQGEHPLLYSDTAYCEPAAWIAGAPPKTTRLRAKTRYRQQDEPCEVQVLDDGGLAVHFATPQRAVTPGQSLVLYADDVCLGGAVIRATATTAAGAIEPTSLTGSARSA
;
A
#
# COMPACT_ATOMS: atom_id res chain seq x y z
N MET A 1 -8.98 -31.37 -42.33
CA MET A 1 -10.02 -31.79 -41.37
C MET A 1 -9.53 -31.44 -39.98
N THR A 2 -10.13 -30.37 -39.47
CA THR A 2 -10.24 -29.83 -38.10
C THR A 2 -9.42 -30.48 -36.98
N LEU A 3 -8.45 -29.71 -36.48
CA LEU A 3 -7.87 -29.84 -35.15
C LEU A 3 -8.92 -29.32 -34.14
N ALA A 4 -9.27 -30.16 -33.16
CA ALA A 4 -10.16 -29.78 -32.08
C ALA A 4 -9.41 -28.91 -31.07
N THR A 5 -9.88 -27.67 -30.91
CA THR A 5 -9.47 -26.76 -29.83
C THR A 5 -10.02 -27.28 -28.49
N PRO A 6 -9.23 -27.35 -27.41
CA PRO A 6 -9.77 -27.65 -26.10
C PRO A 6 -10.61 -26.47 -25.58
N PRO A 7 -11.65 -26.70 -24.76
CA PRO A 7 -12.49 -25.63 -24.24
C PRO A 7 -11.68 -24.75 -23.26
N SER A 8 -11.77 -23.44 -23.45
CA SER A 8 -11.29 -22.47 -22.48
C SER A 8 -12.31 -22.39 -21.33
N GLU A 9 -12.00 -23.01 -20.20
CA GLU A 9 -12.73 -22.78 -18.97
C GLU A 9 -12.23 -21.48 -18.33
N THR A 10 -12.95 -20.39 -18.58
CA THR A 10 -12.90 -19.21 -17.70
C THR A 10 -13.62 -19.57 -16.39
N PRO A 11 -13.04 -19.30 -15.21
CA PRO A 11 -13.78 -19.48 -13.96
C PRO A 11 -14.87 -18.41 -13.90
N GLU A 12 -16.11 -18.81 -14.17
CA GLU A 12 -17.28 -17.96 -13.97
C GLU A 12 -17.43 -17.71 -12.46
N GLY A 13 -17.29 -16.45 -12.06
CA GLY A 13 -17.75 -16.00 -10.74
C GLY A 13 -19.27 -16.21 -10.60
N PRO A 14 -19.82 -16.14 -9.39
CA PRO A 14 -21.25 -16.37 -9.17
C PRO A 14 -22.09 -15.48 -10.10
N THR A 15 -22.92 -16.12 -10.92
CA THR A 15 -23.95 -15.46 -11.74
C THR A 15 -24.98 -14.86 -10.79
N ALA A 16 -24.86 -13.54 -10.56
CA ALA A 16 -25.77 -12.85 -9.68
C ALA A 16 -27.15 -12.73 -10.34
N THR A 17 -28.18 -13.18 -9.63
CA THR A 17 -29.55 -12.75 -9.88
C THR A 17 -29.65 -11.27 -9.53
N GLY A 18 -30.41 -10.45 -10.28
CA GLY A 18 -30.54 -8.99 -10.09
C GLY A 18 -31.08 -8.49 -8.73
N ALA A 19 -31.04 -9.33 -7.70
CA ALA A 19 -31.35 -9.02 -6.31
C ALA A 19 -30.14 -8.46 -5.52
N THR A 20 -28.89 -8.80 -5.88
CA THR A 20 -27.72 -8.37 -5.08
C THR A 20 -27.30 -6.94 -5.42
N THR A 21 -27.31 -6.07 -4.42
CA THR A 21 -26.92 -4.65 -4.51
C THR A 21 -25.44 -4.48 -4.18
N VAL A 22 -24.70 -3.84 -5.07
CA VAL A 22 -23.26 -3.59 -4.93
C VAL A 22 -22.99 -2.10 -5.00
N ILE A 23 -22.30 -1.56 -4.00
CA ILE A 23 -21.79 -0.19 -4.04
C ILE A 23 -20.33 -0.17 -4.46
N VAL A 24 -20.04 0.52 -5.56
CA VAL A 24 -18.69 0.66 -6.10
C VAL A 24 -18.06 1.95 -5.56
N GLY A 25 -16.87 1.86 -4.96
CA GLY A 25 -16.06 3.02 -4.63
C GLY A 25 -15.56 3.70 -5.92
N MET A 26 -16.13 4.85 -6.26
CA MET A 26 -15.84 5.60 -7.49
C MET A 26 -14.86 6.73 -7.18
N SER A 27 -13.61 6.60 -7.63
CA SER A 27 -12.55 7.60 -7.37
C SER A 27 -12.37 8.61 -8.51
N GLY A 28 -13.25 8.61 -9.51
CA GLY A 28 -13.04 9.35 -10.76
C GLY A 28 -11.93 8.76 -11.66
N GLY A 29 -11.47 7.54 -11.38
CA GLY A 29 -10.44 6.84 -12.14
C GLY A 29 -11.01 5.79 -13.10
N VAL A 30 -10.20 5.36 -14.08
CA VAL A 30 -10.60 4.34 -15.07
C VAL A 30 -10.88 2.97 -14.42
N ASP A 31 -10.16 2.63 -13.36
CA ASP A 31 -10.24 1.31 -12.72
C ASP A 31 -11.58 1.10 -11.99
N SER A 32 -12.05 2.12 -11.23
CA SER A 32 -13.38 2.09 -10.62
C SER A 32 -14.48 2.18 -11.66
N SER A 33 -14.25 2.90 -12.77
CA SER A 33 -15.21 3.02 -13.87
C SER A 33 -15.48 1.67 -14.54
N VAL A 34 -14.42 0.93 -14.88
CA VAL A 34 -14.53 -0.40 -15.46
C VAL A 34 -15.04 -1.41 -14.43
N THR A 35 -14.71 -1.25 -13.15
CA THR A 35 -15.30 -2.05 -12.07
C THR A 35 -16.83 -1.98 -12.08
N ALA A 36 -17.41 -0.77 -12.12
CA ALA A 36 -18.85 -0.59 -12.17
C ALA A 36 -19.46 -1.19 -13.45
N LEU A 37 -18.85 -0.94 -14.60
CA LEU A 37 -19.26 -1.53 -15.89
C LEU A 37 -19.32 -3.06 -15.83
N ARG A 38 -18.24 -3.71 -15.35
CA ARG A 38 -18.16 -5.19 -15.30
C ARG A 38 -19.23 -5.79 -14.39
N LEU A 39 -19.57 -5.11 -13.29
CA LEU A 39 -20.62 -5.57 -12.38
C LEU A 39 -22.02 -5.44 -12.99
N LEU A 40 -22.27 -4.37 -13.76
CA LEU A 40 -23.51 -4.23 -14.53
C LEU A 40 -23.64 -5.35 -15.57
N GLU A 41 -22.57 -5.65 -16.31
CA GLU A 41 -22.54 -6.76 -17.29
C GLU A 41 -22.77 -8.14 -16.63
N GLN A 42 -22.39 -8.29 -15.36
CA GLN A 42 -22.62 -9.50 -14.56
C GLN A 42 -24.04 -9.57 -13.94
N GLY A 43 -24.87 -8.55 -14.13
CA GLY A 43 -26.27 -8.53 -13.69
C GLY A 43 -26.50 -8.05 -12.25
N TYR A 44 -25.51 -7.46 -11.59
CA TYR A 44 -25.69 -6.85 -10.27
C TYR A 44 -26.50 -5.56 -10.34
N ARG A 45 -27.19 -5.23 -9.24
CA ARG A 45 -27.70 -3.87 -9.03
C ARG A 45 -26.54 -3.00 -8.54
N VAL A 46 -26.08 -2.07 -9.37
CA VAL A 46 -24.89 -1.26 -9.07
C VAL A 46 -25.26 0.18 -8.74
N GLU A 47 -24.69 0.70 -7.66
CA GLU A 47 -24.67 2.12 -7.32
C GLU A 47 -23.21 2.53 -7.04
N GLY A 48 -22.87 3.81 -7.22
CA GLY A 48 -21.53 4.35 -6.97
C GLY A 48 -21.46 5.14 -5.67
N LEU A 49 -20.31 5.16 -5.01
CA LEU A 49 -20.01 6.08 -3.91
C LEU A 49 -18.69 6.81 -4.17
N PHE A 50 -18.73 8.14 -4.20
CA PHE A 50 -17.54 8.98 -4.18
C PHE A 50 -17.21 9.37 -2.73
N MET A 51 -15.97 9.13 -2.30
CA MET A 51 -15.50 9.41 -0.95
C MET A 51 -14.57 10.62 -0.97
N LYS A 52 -14.93 11.67 -0.24
CA LYS A 52 -14.02 12.77 0.06
C LYS A 52 -13.33 12.48 1.40
N ASN A 53 -12.02 12.28 1.38
CA ASN A 53 -11.26 11.88 2.58
C ASN A 53 -10.27 12.96 3.05
N TRP A 54 -10.30 14.15 2.43
CA TRP A 54 -9.36 15.22 2.72
C TRP A 54 -9.99 16.57 2.39
N ASP A 55 -9.97 17.50 3.35
CA ASP A 55 -10.61 18.82 3.22
C ASP A 55 -9.60 19.96 3.03
N GLU A 56 -8.32 19.81 3.39
CA GLU A 56 -7.39 20.95 3.47
C GLU A 56 -6.99 21.57 2.13
N ASP A 57 -7.26 20.90 1.01
CA ASP A 57 -6.99 21.45 -0.33
C ASP A 57 -8.21 22.22 -0.90
N ASP A 58 -9.32 22.33 -0.16
CA ASP A 58 -10.51 23.05 -0.58
C ASP A 58 -10.21 24.53 -0.86
N GLY A 59 -10.55 24.99 -2.07
CA GLY A 59 -10.32 26.37 -2.50
C GLY A 59 -8.88 26.70 -2.90
N THR A 60 -7.98 25.71 -2.94
CA THR A 60 -6.62 25.86 -3.48
C THR A 60 -6.55 25.47 -4.96
N GLU A 61 -5.45 25.85 -5.65
CA GLU A 61 -5.15 25.40 -7.02
C GLU A 61 -5.03 23.87 -7.15
N TYR A 62 -4.86 23.15 -6.02
CA TYR A 62 -4.68 21.70 -5.95
C TYR A 62 -5.96 20.93 -5.65
N CYS A 63 -7.15 21.56 -5.66
CA CYS A 63 -8.43 20.89 -5.43
C CYS A 63 -8.80 19.94 -6.60
N THR A 64 -8.22 18.74 -6.59
CA THR A 64 -8.48 17.66 -7.56
C THR A 64 -9.78 16.91 -7.27
N ALA A 65 -10.25 16.93 -6.02
CA ALA A 65 -11.46 16.21 -5.60
C ALA A 65 -12.72 16.63 -6.38
N MET A 66 -12.86 17.92 -6.73
CA MET A 66 -13.98 18.38 -7.55
C MET A 66 -13.95 17.83 -8.98
N ALA A 67 -12.75 17.76 -9.58
CA ALA A 67 -12.57 17.19 -10.92
C ALA A 67 -12.80 15.67 -10.90
N ASP A 68 -12.28 14.98 -9.88
CA ASP A 68 -12.50 13.55 -9.70
C ASP A 68 -13.98 13.22 -9.45
N LEU A 69 -14.69 14.05 -8.69
CA LEU A 69 -16.14 13.92 -8.49
C LEU A 69 -16.90 14.12 -9.79
N ALA A 70 -16.54 15.13 -10.59
CA ALA A 70 -17.17 15.37 -11.90
C ALA A 70 -16.95 14.18 -12.85
N ASP A 71 -15.74 13.62 -12.89
CA ASP A 71 -15.43 12.43 -13.68
C ASP A 71 -16.20 11.19 -13.19
N ALA A 72 -16.31 11.00 -11.87
CA ALA A 72 -17.11 9.93 -11.28
C ALA A 72 -18.59 10.07 -11.65
N GLN A 73 -19.14 11.29 -11.58
CA GLN A 73 -20.51 11.59 -11.95
C GLN A 73 -20.75 11.32 -13.44
N ALA A 74 -19.87 11.79 -14.32
CA ALA A 74 -19.99 11.58 -15.76
C ALA A 74 -20.01 10.09 -16.13
N VAL A 75 -19.19 9.27 -15.46
CA VAL A 75 -19.21 7.81 -15.65
C VAL A 75 -20.50 7.20 -15.12
N CYS A 76 -20.95 7.59 -13.92
CA CYS A 76 -22.19 7.06 -13.35
C CYS A 76 -23.41 7.40 -14.24
N ASP A 77 -23.48 8.62 -14.76
CA ASP A 77 -24.50 9.07 -15.70
C ASP A 77 -24.47 8.25 -17.00
N SER A 78 -23.27 8.01 -17.56
CA SER A 78 -23.14 7.19 -18.78
C SER A 78 -23.56 5.73 -18.58
N LEU A 79 -23.39 5.20 -17.37
CA LEU A 79 -23.75 3.84 -16.99
C LEU A 79 -25.19 3.72 -16.47
N GLY A 80 -25.89 4.84 -16.26
CA GLY A 80 -27.24 4.87 -15.71
C GLY A 80 -27.32 4.44 -14.24
N ILE A 81 -26.27 4.67 -13.44
CA ILE A 81 -26.21 4.31 -12.01
C ILE A 81 -26.22 5.55 -11.13
N LYS A 82 -26.79 5.43 -9.92
CA LYS A 82 -26.78 6.51 -8.93
C LYS A 82 -25.38 6.68 -8.34
N LEU A 83 -24.90 7.92 -8.28
CA LEU A 83 -23.71 8.29 -7.51
C LEU A 83 -24.12 8.90 -6.17
N HIS A 84 -23.65 8.31 -5.08
CA HIS A 84 -23.70 8.87 -3.74
C HIS A 84 -22.39 9.59 -3.43
N THR A 85 -22.42 10.49 -2.45
CA THR A 85 -21.23 11.14 -1.91
C THR A 85 -21.17 10.94 -0.40
N ALA A 86 -19.97 10.80 0.14
CA ALA A 86 -19.71 10.80 1.57
C ALA A 86 -18.42 11.56 1.87
N ASN A 87 -18.39 12.26 3.01
CA ASN A 87 -17.18 12.87 3.53
C ASN A 87 -16.70 12.04 4.71
N PHE A 88 -15.49 11.46 4.57
CA PHE A 88 -14.80 10.70 5.61
C PHE A 88 -13.47 11.36 6.01
N ALA A 89 -13.35 12.68 5.83
CA ALA A 89 -12.13 13.42 6.14
C ALA A 89 -11.77 13.37 7.63
N ALA A 90 -12.78 13.38 8.52
CA ALA A 90 -12.56 13.24 9.97
C ALA A 90 -12.00 11.86 10.30
N GLU A 91 -12.64 10.80 9.82
CA GLU A 91 -12.17 9.42 10.02
C GLU A 91 -10.81 9.17 9.39
N TYR A 92 -10.52 9.80 8.25
CA TYR A 92 -9.21 9.74 7.61
C TYR A 92 -8.13 10.40 8.47
N TRP A 93 -8.42 11.58 9.00
CA TRP A 93 -7.51 12.32 9.86
C TRP A 93 -7.13 11.47 11.08
N ASP A 94 -8.14 11.03 11.84
CA ASP A 94 -7.97 10.32 13.10
C ASP A 94 -7.31 8.94 12.91
N ASN A 95 -7.77 8.17 11.91
CA ASN A 95 -7.36 6.76 11.78
C ASN A 95 -6.15 6.54 10.87
N VAL A 96 -5.78 7.53 10.05
CA VAL A 96 -4.69 7.38 9.06
C VAL A 96 -3.64 8.46 9.21
N PHE A 97 -4.05 9.73 9.21
CA PHE A 97 -3.11 10.84 9.11
C PHE A 97 -2.34 11.09 10.41
N GLU A 98 -2.99 11.03 11.56
CA GLU A 98 -2.31 11.19 12.86
C GLU A 98 -1.22 10.13 13.07
N HIS A 99 -1.55 8.87 12.78
CA HIS A 99 -0.56 7.77 12.84
C HIS A 99 0.59 8.01 11.86
N PHE A 100 0.29 8.42 10.63
CA PHE A 100 1.29 8.76 9.64
C PHE A 100 2.27 9.84 10.13
N LEU A 101 1.80 10.90 10.79
CA LEU A 101 2.67 11.92 11.37
C LEU A 101 3.51 11.39 12.54
N ALA A 102 2.91 10.60 13.42
CA ALA A 102 3.60 9.98 14.56
C ALA A 102 4.75 9.06 14.12
N GLU A 103 4.55 8.28 13.06
CA GLU A 103 5.58 7.41 12.48
C GLU A 103 6.78 8.21 11.94
N TYR A 104 6.52 9.33 11.24
CA TYR A 104 7.59 10.22 10.76
C TYR A 104 8.33 10.91 11.90
N GLN A 105 7.63 11.33 12.96
CA GLN A 105 8.26 11.88 14.16
C GLN A 105 9.18 10.85 14.83
N ALA A 106 8.81 9.57 14.79
CA ALA A 106 9.64 8.47 15.25
C ALA A 106 10.74 8.05 14.24
N GLY A 107 10.94 8.81 13.16
CA GLY A 107 11.97 8.58 12.15
C GLY A 107 11.73 7.38 11.24
N ARG A 108 10.57 6.75 11.35
CA ARG A 108 10.12 5.64 10.49
C ARG A 108 9.54 6.17 9.19
N THR A 109 9.35 5.29 8.20
CA THR A 109 8.73 5.63 6.92
C THR A 109 7.40 4.88 6.81
N PRO A 110 6.26 5.47 7.20
CA PRO A 110 4.95 4.82 7.14
C PRO A 110 4.44 4.64 5.71
N ASN A 111 3.45 3.77 5.55
CA ASN A 111 2.66 3.65 4.32
C ASN A 111 1.17 3.97 4.60
N PRO A 112 0.72 5.22 4.34
CA PRO A 112 -0.65 5.63 4.65
C PRO A 112 -1.71 4.95 3.78
N ASP A 113 -1.35 4.44 2.59
CA ASP A 113 -2.31 3.79 1.70
C ASP A 113 -2.80 2.44 2.28
N ILE A 114 -1.96 1.75 3.07
CA ILE A 114 -2.34 0.51 3.77
C ILE A 114 -3.41 0.79 4.82
N LEU A 115 -3.22 1.86 5.61
CA LEU A 115 -4.20 2.28 6.62
C LEU A 115 -5.46 2.85 5.99
N CYS A 116 -5.34 3.63 4.91
CA CYS A 116 -6.49 4.09 4.13
C CYS A 116 -7.35 2.92 3.66
N ASN A 117 -6.75 1.82 3.20
CA ASN A 117 -7.51 0.63 2.86
C ASN A 117 -8.16 0.04 4.12
N ARG A 118 -7.37 -0.28 5.16
CA ARG A 118 -7.87 -0.96 6.36
C ARG A 118 -8.99 -0.18 7.07
N GLU A 119 -8.79 1.11 7.30
CA GLU A 119 -9.65 1.93 8.15
C GLU A 119 -10.75 2.66 7.37
N ILE A 120 -10.50 3.02 6.11
CA ILE A 120 -11.45 3.84 5.34
C ILE A 120 -12.14 2.98 4.30
N LYS A 121 -11.42 2.44 3.31
CA LYS A 121 -12.05 1.76 2.16
C LYS A 121 -12.68 0.41 2.50
N PHE A 122 -12.22 -0.29 3.54
CA PHE A 122 -12.74 -1.62 3.88
C PHE A 122 -13.38 -1.69 5.27
N LYS A 123 -13.53 -0.53 5.93
CA LYS A 123 -14.23 -0.39 7.20
C LYS A 123 -15.29 0.69 7.09
N VAL A 124 -14.92 1.98 7.12
CA VAL A 124 -15.90 3.09 7.05
C VAL A 124 -16.76 3.04 5.77
N PHE A 125 -16.15 2.80 4.61
CA PHE A 125 -16.88 2.63 3.35
C PHE A 125 -17.82 1.41 3.39
N LEU A 126 -17.34 0.27 3.90
CA LEU A 126 -18.15 -0.94 3.99
C LEU A 126 -19.37 -0.71 4.90
N ASP A 127 -19.14 -0.15 6.09
CA ASP A 127 -20.19 0.15 7.06
C ASP A 127 -21.22 1.14 6.46
N TYR A 128 -20.76 2.18 5.77
CA TYR A 128 -21.63 3.15 5.11
C TYR A 128 -22.43 2.54 3.94
N ALA A 129 -21.81 1.65 3.16
CA ALA A 129 -22.49 0.96 2.07
C ALA A 129 -23.60 0.02 2.59
N GLU A 130 -23.37 -0.66 3.71
CA GLU A 130 -24.40 -1.46 4.38
C GLU A 130 -25.58 -0.60 4.85
N MET A 131 -25.33 0.60 5.37
CA MET A 131 -26.40 1.55 5.73
C MET A 131 -27.23 2.02 4.52
N LEU A 132 -26.61 2.09 3.34
CA LEU A 132 -27.29 2.36 2.07
C LEU A 132 -28.07 1.14 1.53
N GLY A 133 -27.97 -0.02 2.18
CA GLY A 133 -28.65 -1.25 1.79
C GLY A 133 -27.87 -2.12 0.80
N ALA A 134 -26.55 -1.95 0.71
CA ALA A 134 -25.71 -2.81 -0.12
C ALA A 134 -25.48 -4.18 0.53
N ASP A 135 -25.46 -5.23 -0.29
CA ASP A 135 -25.05 -6.58 0.13
C ASP A 135 -23.52 -6.74 0.08
N LEU A 136 -22.88 -6.03 -0.86
CA LEU A 136 -21.45 -6.08 -1.13
C LEU A 136 -20.94 -4.68 -1.51
N ILE A 137 -19.63 -4.48 -1.32
CA ILE A 137 -18.92 -3.35 -1.95
C ILE A 137 -18.04 -3.83 -3.10
N ALA A 138 -17.58 -2.90 -3.92
CA ALA A 138 -16.56 -3.18 -4.93
C ALA A 138 -15.56 -2.04 -5.05
N THR A 139 -14.33 -2.37 -5.44
CA THR A 139 -13.27 -1.39 -5.63
C THR A 139 -12.48 -1.68 -6.90
N GLY A 140 -11.83 -0.66 -7.46
CA GLY A 140 -10.93 -0.79 -8.60
C GLY A 140 -9.54 -1.33 -8.26
N HIS A 141 -9.40 -2.14 -7.20
CA HIS A 141 -8.11 -2.72 -6.84
C HIS A 141 -7.76 -3.93 -7.73
N TYR A 142 -6.50 -4.01 -8.16
CA TYR A 142 -5.92 -5.12 -8.92
C TYR A 142 -5.54 -6.26 -7.98
N VAL A 143 -6.56 -6.88 -7.39
CA VAL A 143 -6.45 -8.06 -6.53
C VAL A 143 -7.56 -9.03 -6.87
N ARG A 144 -7.40 -10.30 -6.54
CA ARG A 144 -8.45 -11.29 -6.71
C ARG A 144 -8.94 -11.77 -5.35
N ARG A 145 -10.17 -12.29 -5.33
CA ARG A 145 -10.78 -12.90 -4.16
C ARG A 145 -11.16 -14.34 -4.47
N ARG A 146 -10.89 -15.25 -3.55
CA ARG A 146 -11.43 -16.60 -3.55
C ARG A 146 -12.20 -16.84 -2.26
N LEU A 147 -13.44 -17.32 -2.37
CA LEU A 147 -14.18 -17.81 -1.21
C LEU A 147 -13.86 -19.28 -1.00
N THR A 148 -13.58 -19.63 0.24
CA THR A 148 -13.40 -21.00 0.72
C THR A 148 -14.76 -21.65 0.96
N ALA A 149 -14.79 -22.98 1.11
CA ALA A 149 -16.04 -23.74 1.27
C ALA A 149 -16.80 -23.38 2.57
N ASP A 150 -16.09 -22.90 3.58
CA ASP A 150 -16.58 -22.41 4.87
C ASP A 150 -16.89 -20.90 4.87
N GLY A 151 -16.79 -20.23 3.71
CA GLY A 151 -17.21 -18.84 3.53
C GLY A 151 -16.15 -17.80 3.92
N HIS A 152 -14.95 -18.21 4.34
CA HIS A 152 -13.83 -17.30 4.51
C HIS A 152 -13.30 -16.83 3.15
N ALA A 153 -12.78 -15.61 3.10
CA ALA A 153 -12.16 -15.08 1.88
C ALA A 153 -10.64 -15.11 1.96
N GLU A 154 -10.04 -15.55 0.87
CA GLU A 154 -8.62 -15.39 0.60
C GLU A 154 -8.41 -14.19 -0.33
N LEU A 155 -7.37 -13.42 -0.05
CA LEU A 155 -6.86 -12.37 -0.94
C LEU A 155 -5.79 -12.98 -1.84
N LEU A 156 -5.94 -12.80 -3.14
CA LEU A 156 -4.96 -13.25 -4.13
C LEU A 156 -4.38 -12.08 -4.89
N LYS A 157 -3.16 -12.26 -5.40
CA LYS A 157 -2.54 -11.30 -6.32
C LYS A 157 -3.42 -11.08 -7.55
N GLY A 158 -3.42 -9.84 -8.05
CA GLY A 158 -4.01 -9.52 -9.35
C GLY A 158 -3.31 -10.30 -10.48
N ARG A 159 -4.01 -10.52 -11.61
CA ARG A 159 -3.41 -11.17 -12.78
C ARG A 159 -2.26 -10.37 -13.39
N ASP A 160 -2.44 -9.05 -13.48
CA ASP A 160 -1.37 -8.13 -13.90
C ASP A 160 -0.33 -7.99 -12.77
N ALA A 161 0.79 -8.70 -12.90
CA ALA A 161 1.86 -8.67 -11.91
C ALA A 161 2.48 -7.27 -11.71
N ASN A 162 2.37 -6.36 -12.69
CA ASN A 162 2.90 -4.99 -12.60
C ASN A 162 1.95 -4.04 -11.87
N LYS A 163 0.69 -4.46 -11.72
CA LYS A 163 -0.38 -3.70 -11.07
C LYS A 163 -0.95 -4.37 -9.83
N ASP A 164 -0.59 -5.62 -9.53
CA ASP A 164 -0.98 -6.34 -8.30
C ASP A 164 -0.95 -5.43 -7.07
N GLN A 165 -2.11 -5.22 -6.45
CA GLN A 165 -2.26 -4.34 -5.29
C GLN A 165 -2.44 -5.10 -3.99
N SER A 166 -2.21 -6.43 -3.97
CA SER A 166 -2.39 -7.26 -2.77
C SER A 166 -1.53 -6.78 -1.59
N TYR A 167 -0.36 -6.21 -1.89
CA TYR A 167 0.51 -5.58 -0.90
C TYR A 167 -0.22 -4.51 -0.07
N PHE A 168 -1.06 -3.68 -0.69
CA PHE A 168 -1.75 -2.60 0.03
C PHE A 168 -2.97 -3.07 0.82
N LEU A 169 -3.43 -4.29 0.59
CA LEU A 169 -4.62 -4.88 1.23
C LEU A 169 -4.25 -5.94 2.28
N HIS A 170 -2.95 -6.12 2.58
CA HIS A 170 -2.48 -7.18 3.48
C HIS A 170 -3.06 -7.11 4.90
N ALA A 171 -3.47 -5.91 5.34
CA ALA A 171 -4.00 -5.66 6.67
C ALA A 171 -5.54 -5.63 6.70
N VAL A 172 -6.20 -5.83 5.56
CA VAL A 172 -7.66 -5.88 5.48
C VAL A 172 -8.16 -7.23 6.01
N PRO A 173 -9.10 -7.27 6.98
CA PRO A 173 -9.63 -8.52 7.50
C PRO A 173 -10.34 -9.36 6.42
N GLY A 174 -10.20 -10.68 6.47
CA GLY A 174 -10.88 -11.60 5.54
C GLY A 174 -12.40 -11.44 5.50
N ALA A 175 -13.03 -11.03 6.60
CA ALA A 175 -14.46 -10.73 6.64
C ALA A 175 -14.86 -9.55 5.75
N ALA A 176 -14.05 -8.49 5.69
CA ALA A 176 -14.28 -7.35 4.79
C ALA A 176 -14.01 -7.76 3.34
N ILE A 177 -12.97 -8.56 3.10
CA ILE A 177 -12.67 -9.11 1.76
C ILE A 177 -13.84 -9.99 1.26
N ALA A 178 -14.46 -10.80 2.12
CA ALA A 178 -15.61 -11.63 1.78
C ALA A 178 -16.81 -10.80 1.28
N LYS A 179 -16.97 -9.58 1.79
CA LYS A 179 -17.99 -8.62 1.37
C LYS A 179 -17.57 -7.69 0.23
N THR A 180 -16.38 -7.89 -0.36
CA THR A 180 -15.84 -7.01 -1.41
C THR A 180 -15.57 -7.73 -2.73
N LEU A 181 -15.99 -7.13 -3.84
CA LEU A 181 -15.69 -7.58 -5.20
C LEU A 181 -14.53 -6.79 -5.83
N PHE A 182 -13.72 -7.46 -6.64
CA PHE A 182 -12.55 -6.87 -7.32
C PHE A 182 -12.53 -7.24 -8.83
N PRO A 183 -13.47 -6.71 -9.63
CA PRO A 183 -13.63 -7.14 -11.02
C PRO A 183 -12.40 -6.93 -11.91
N VAL A 184 -11.61 -5.87 -11.64
CA VAL A 184 -10.41 -5.55 -12.45
C VAL A 184 -9.19 -6.39 -12.08
N GLY A 185 -9.20 -7.14 -10.97
CA GLY A 185 -8.09 -8.01 -10.60
C GLY A 185 -7.89 -9.22 -11.52
N GLU A 186 -8.90 -9.55 -12.32
CA GLU A 186 -8.85 -10.59 -13.35
C GLU A 186 -8.35 -10.09 -14.72
N LEU A 187 -8.02 -8.80 -14.83
CA LEU A 187 -7.69 -8.15 -16.11
C LEU A 187 -6.30 -7.55 -16.08
N GLU A 188 -5.66 -7.51 -17.25
CA GLU A 188 -4.49 -6.66 -17.47
C GLU A 188 -4.90 -5.18 -17.52
N LYS A 189 -4.04 -4.26 -17.09
CA LYS A 189 -4.35 -2.81 -17.13
C LYS A 189 -4.67 -2.32 -18.55
N SER A 190 -4.03 -2.90 -19.56
CA SER A 190 -4.29 -2.59 -20.97
C SER A 190 -5.72 -2.96 -21.37
N GLU A 191 -6.22 -4.11 -20.89
CA GLU A 191 -7.60 -4.56 -21.13
C GLU A 191 -8.62 -3.66 -20.44
N VAL A 192 -8.33 -3.21 -19.21
CA VAL A 192 -9.15 -2.23 -18.49
C VAL A 192 -9.29 -0.94 -19.31
N ARG A 193 -8.18 -0.39 -19.83
CA ARG A 193 -8.22 0.81 -20.68
C ARG A 193 -8.98 0.57 -21.97
N ALA A 194 -8.77 -0.56 -22.63
CA ALA A 194 -9.49 -0.91 -23.85
C ALA A 194 -11.01 -1.05 -23.62
N LEU A 195 -11.43 -1.63 -22.49
CA LEU A 195 -12.84 -1.73 -22.09
C LEU A 195 -13.46 -0.34 -21.91
N ALA A 196 -12.77 0.55 -21.21
CA ALA A 196 -13.22 1.92 -21.00
C ALA A 196 -13.37 2.69 -22.31
N GLU A 197 -12.41 2.55 -23.23
CA GLU A 197 -12.47 3.19 -24.56
C GLU A 197 -13.62 2.64 -25.41
N ARG A 198 -13.81 1.32 -25.45
CA ARG A 198 -14.92 0.70 -26.21
C ARG A 198 -16.30 1.16 -25.75
N HIS A 199 -16.45 1.44 -24.46
CA HIS A 199 -17.71 1.90 -23.88
C HIS A 199 -17.82 3.44 -23.82
N GLY A 200 -16.84 4.16 -24.37
CA GLY A 200 -16.85 5.62 -24.39
C GLY A 200 -16.82 6.28 -23.01
N LEU A 201 -16.24 5.61 -22.00
CA LEU A 201 -16.16 6.16 -20.65
C LEU A 201 -15.24 7.38 -20.61
N ALA A 202 -15.69 8.47 -19.97
CA ALA A 202 -14.94 9.73 -19.88
C ALA A 202 -13.51 9.55 -19.30
N THR A 203 -13.33 8.58 -18.41
CA THR A 203 -12.08 8.28 -17.71
C THR A 203 -11.10 7.42 -18.52
N ALA A 204 -11.45 6.95 -19.73
CA ALA A 204 -10.66 5.97 -20.47
C ALA A 204 -9.21 6.39 -20.72
N ARG A 205 -8.99 7.68 -21.00
CA ARG A 205 -7.67 8.28 -21.25
C ARG A 205 -7.07 8.99 -20.04
N LYS A 206 -7.74 8.97 -18.89
CA LYS A 206 -7.24 9.60 -17.66
C LYS A 206 -5.98 8.86 -17.19
N LYS A 207 -4.99 9.63 -16.74
CA LYS A 207 -3.76 9.08 -16.17
C LYS A 207 -4.07 8.40 -14.83
N ASP A 208 -3.30 7.38 -14.49
CA ASP A 208 -3.39 6.77 -13.17
C ASP A 208 -2.91 7.81 -12.14
N SER A 209 -3.59 7.91 -10.99
CA SER A 209 -3.12 8.74 -9.89
C SER A 209 -1.76 8.25 -9.41
N THR A 210 -0.84 9.18 -9.20
CA THR A 210 0.49 8.89 -8.66
C THR A 210 0.68 9.62 -7.33
N GLY A 211 1.46 9.04 -6.41
CA GLY A 211 1.64 9.57 -5.06
C GLY A 211 0.63 9.01 -4.06
N ILE A 212 0.67 9.55 -2.84
CA ILE A 212 -0.21 9.15 -1.74
C ILE A 212 -1.61 9.71 -2.01
N CYS A 213 -2.65 8.89 -1.80
CA CYS A 213 -4.02 9.12 -2.28
C CYS A 213 -4.60 10.52 -2.00
N PHE A 214 -4.32 11.11 -0.83
CA PHE A 214 -4.84 12.42 -0.41
C PHE A 214 -3.85 13.58 -0.63
N ILE A 215 -2.58 13.26 -0.87
CA ILE A 215 -1.56 14.26 -1.14
C ILE A 215 -1.69 14.72 -2.60
N GLY A 216 -2.01 13.84 -3.52
CA GLY A 216 -2.04 14.16 -4.95
C GLY A 216 -0.66 14.47 -5.52
N GLU A 217 -0.59 15.22 -6.63
CA GLU A 217 0.65 15.49 -7.38
C GLU A 217 1.52 16.62 -6.80
N ARG A 218 1.59 16.77 -5.46
CA ARG A 218 2.45 17.77 -4.79
C ARG A 218 3.77 17.16 -4.30
N ARG A 219 4.78 18.02 -4.11
CA ARG A 219 6.07 17.59 -3.53
C ARG A 219 5.86 17.15 -2.07
N PHE A 220 6.09 15.87 -1.81
CA PHE A 220 5.90 15.27 -0.48
C PHE A 220 6.62 16.03 0.65
N SER A 221 7.85 16.51 0.40
CA SER A 221 8.61 17.28 1.38
C SER A 221 7.94 18.60 1.76
N ASP A 222 7.26 19.25 0.81
CA ASP A 222 6.62 20.55 1.03
C ASP A 222 5.27 20.39 1.73
N PHE A 223 4.59 19.27 1.49
CA PHE A 223 3.44 18.82 2.28
C PHE A 223 3.84 18.56 3.74
N LEU A 224 4.83 17.70 3.99
CA LEU A 224 5.18 17.27 5.34
C LEU A 224 5.69 18.44 6.23
N LYS A 225 6.32 19.47 5.65
CA LYS A 225 6.74 20.71 6.36
C LYS A 225 5.60 21.48 7.01
N GLN A 226 4.36 21.30 6.56
CA GLN A 226 3.20 22.00 7.12
C GLN A 226 2.83 21.45 8.51
N TYR A 227 3.20 20.20 8.79
CA TYR A 227 2.83 19.50 10.04
C TYR A 227 4.03 19.19 10.92
N LEU A 228 5.21 18.93 10.34
CA LEU A 228 6.42 18.57 11.08
C LEU A 228 7.50 19.65 10.89
N PRO A 229 8.00 20.25 11.98
CA PRO A 229 9.05 21.25 11.89
C PRO A 229 10.34 20.60 11.38
N ALA A 230 10.97 21.23 10.40
CA ALA A 230 12.28 20.83 9.92
C ALA A 230 13.33 20.91 11.04
N GLN A 231 14.10 19.83 11.25
CA GLN A 231 15.20 19.77 12.20
C GLN A 231 16.49 19.44 11.45
N PRO A 232 17.19 20.45 10.91
CA PRO A 232 18.42 20.22 10.18
C PRO A 232 19.48 19.53 11.03
N GLY A 233 20.30 18.70 10.40
CA GLY A 233 21.32 17.90 11.07
C GLY A 233 22.43 17.48 10.10
N ARG A 234 23.41 16.74 10.61
CA ARG A 234 24.60 16.36 9.84
C ARG A 234 24.37 15.09 9.05
N ILE A 235 24.97 15.03 7.87
CA ILE A 235 25.11 13.79 7.10
C ILE A 235 26.52 13.26 7.33
N GLU A 236 26.63 12.02 7.83
CA GLU A 236 27.89 11.37 8.17
C GLU A 236 28.08 10.07 7.39
N THR A 237 29.33 9.68 7.11
CA THR A 237 29.68 8.30 6.73
C THR A 237 29.65 7.39 7.96
N PRO A 238 29.69 6.05 7.82
CA PRO A 238 29.78 5.14 8.96
C PRO A 238 31.02 5.38 9.84
N GLU A 239 32.09 5.93 9.28
CA GLU A 239 33.34 6.27 9.96
C GLU A 239 33.26 7.61 10.72
N GLY A 240 32.14 8.33 10.61
CA GLY A 240 31.90 9.62 11.26
C GLY A 240 32.40 10.84 10.49
N GLU A 241 32.80 10.69 9.22
CA GLU A 241 33.15 11.83 8.37
C GLU A 241 31.88 12.60 7.99
N VAL A 242 31.87 13.92 8.23
CA VAL A 242 30.75 14.78 7.83
C VAL A 242 30.86 15.09 6.33
N VAL A 243 29.86 14.67 5.57
CA VAL A 243 29.81 14.80 4.09
C VAL A 243 28.71 15.74 3.60
N GLY A 244 27.90 16.29 4.51
CA GLY A 244 26.87 17.27 4.18
C GLY A 244 25.93 17.57 5.34
N GLU A 245 24.80 18.21 5.01
CA GLU A 245 23.72 18.53 5.93
C GLU A 245 22.38 18.09 5.35
N HIS A 246 21.47 17.67 6.22
CA HIS A 246 20.12 17.27 5.86
C HIS A 246 19.08 18.25 6.39
N MET A 247 17.91 18.31 5.75
CA MET A 247 16.82 19.22 6.18
C MET A 247 15.97 18.66 7.32
N GLY A 248 16.15 17.39 7.68
CA GLY A 248 15.43 16.68 8.75
C GLY A 248 15.29 15.20 8.42
N LEU A 249 15.48 14.32 9.41
CA LEU A 249 15.54 12.86 9.20
C LEU A 249 14.25 12.26 8.62
N MET A 250 13.10 12.90 8.85
CA MET A 250 11.80 12.49 8.31
C MET A 250 11.69 12.61 6.79
N TYR A 251 12.56 13.39 6.12
CA TYR A 251 12.55 13.53 4.66
C TYR A 251 13.38 12.46 3.93
N TYR A 252 13.97 11.54 4.67
CA TYR A 252 14.85 10.52 4.14
C TYR A 252 14.29 9.14 4.45
N THR A 253 14.56 8.16 3.59
CA THR A 253 14.17 6.75 3.78
C THR A 253 15.40 5.89 3.51
N LEU A 254 15.53 4.74 4.17
CA LEU A 254 16.69 3.87 3.93
C LEU A 254 16.76 3.47 2.45
N GLY A 255 17.98 3.44 1.92
CA GLY A 255 18.25 3.20 0.50
C GLY A 255 17.92 4.37 -0.44
N GLN A 256 17.46 5.52 0.08
CA GLN A 256 17.21 6.72 -0.73
C GLN A 256 18.51 7.28 -1.31
N ARG A 257 18.50 7.53 -2.62
CA ARG A 257 19.61 8.17 -3.36
C ARG A 257 19.42 9.66 -3.60
N ARG A 258 18.19 10.06 -3.95
CA ARG A 258 17.89 11.44 -4.38
C ARG A 258 17.66 12.35 -3.17
N GLY A 259 17.98 13.64 -3.33
CA GLY A 259 17.72 14.65 -2.29
C GLY A 259 18.75 14.71 -1.17
N LEU A 260 19.88 13.99 -1.28
CA LEU A 260 20.98 14.05 -0.31
C LEU A 260 21.82 15.33 -0.44
N GLY A 261 21.86 15.95 -1.62
CA GLY A 261 22.63 17.19 -1.83
C GLY A 261 24.15 17.03 -1.76
N ILE A 262 24.66 15.80 -1.72
CA ILE A 262 26.10 15.51 -1.67
C ILE A 262 26.67 15.56 -3.08
N GLY A 263 27.58 16.50 -3.34
CA GLY A 263 28.33 16.60 -4.59
C GLY A 263 29.53 15.65 -4.67
N GLY A 264 30.27 15.68 -5.78
CA GLY A 264 31.52 14.91 -5.91
C GLY A 264 32.57 15.38 -4.89
N LEU A 265 32.93 14.51 -3.96
CA LEU A 265 33.94 14.78 -2.93
C LEU A 265 35.26 14.14 -3.38
N LYS A 266 36.36 14.93 -3.39
CA LYS A 266 37.67 14.49 -3.92
C LYS A 266 38.24 13.22 -3.26
N ALA A 267 37.84 12.92 -2.03
CA ALA A 267 38.31 11.78 -1.25
C ALA A 267 37.40 10.53 -1.36
N HIS A 268 36.32 10.62 -2.14
CA HIS A 268 35.30 9.58 -2.26
C HIS A 268 35.20 9.09 -3.70
N SER A 269 34.60 7.91 -3.88
CA SER A 269 34.37 7.36 -5.22
C SER A 269 33.32 8.19 -5.99
N GLU A 270 33.22 7.96 -7.30
CA GLU A 270 32.15 8.55 -8.13
C GLU A 270 30.80 7.81 -7.98
N ASP A 271 30.74 6.79 -7.12
CA ASP A 271 29.52 6.04 -6.88
C ASP A 271 28.46 6.88 -6.15
N PRO A 272 27.17 6.65 -6.45
CA PRO A 272 26.10 7.40 -5.82
C PRO A 272 26.00 7.11 -4.32
N TRP A 273 25.64 8.13 -3.55
CA TRP A 273 25.34 8.04 -2.13
C TRP A 273 23.92 7.49 -1.88
N PHE A 274 23.78 6.71 -0.83
CA PHE A 274 22.52 6.15 -0.33
C PHE A 274 22.41 6.32 1.17
N VAL A 275 21.20 6.56 1.66
CA VAL A 275 20.90 6.52 3.11
C VAL A 275 21.05 5.09 3.63
N ALA A 276 21.91 4.88 4.61
CA ALA A 276 22.10 3.57 5.27
C ALA A 276 21.41 3.48 6.62
N ALA A 277 21.42 4.57 7.41
CA ALA A 277 20.79 4.60 8.72
C ALA A 277 20.35 6.02 9.11
N LYS A 278 19.49 6.09 10.13
CA LYS A 278 19.09 7.33 10.79
C LYS A 278 19.39 7.20 12.28
N ASP A 279 20.16 8.13 12.80
CA ASP A 279 20.43 8.25 14.23
C ASP A 279 19.60 9.40 14.79
N LEU A 280 18.44 9.08 15.36
CA LEU A 280 17.53 10.09 15.90
C LEU A 280 18.12 10.79 17.13
N ALA A 281 18.88 10.09 17.96
CA ALA A 281 19.43 10.64 19.20
C ALA A 281 20.49 11.71 18.91
N ARG A 282 21.34 11.48 17.90
CA ARG A 282 22.34 12.46 17.46
C ARG A 282 21.83 13.42 16.37
N ASN A 283 20.62 13.20 15.84
CA ASN A 283 20.11 13.87 14.65
C ASN A 283 21.10 13.80 13.47
N VAL A 284 21.53 12.58 13.14
CA VAL A 284 22.52 12.30 12.08
C VAL A 284 21.93 11.34 11.04
N LEU A 285 22.10 11.70 9.77
CA LEU A 285 21.80 10.81 8.64
C LEU A 285 23.08 10.09 8.21
N VAL A 286 23.10 8.76 8.29
CA VAL A 286 24.27 7.98 7.86
C VAL A 286 24.11 7.58 6.40
N VAL A 287 25.13 7.84 5.59
CA VAL A 287 25.13 7.55 4.15
C VAL A 287 26.34 6.72 3.72
N VAL A 288 26.18 5.95 2.65
CA VAL A 288 27.20 5.06 2.08
C VAL A 288 27.20 5.16 0.55
N GLN A 289 28.32 4.80 -0.09
CA GLN A 289 28.43 4.79 -1.56
C GLN A 289 28.22 3.39 -2.15
N GLY A 290 27.63 3.33 -3.34
CA GLY A 290 27.54 2.10 -4.13
C GLY A 290 26.74 0.97 -3.46
N GLU A 291 27.17 -0.27 -3.68
CA GLU A 291 26.68 -1.42 -2.92
C GLU A 291 27.48 -1.57 -1.63
N HIS A 292 26.79 -1.44 -0.50
CA HIS A 292 27.42 -1.38 0.81
C HIS A 292 26.73 -2.34 1.79
N PRO A 293 27.46 -3.11 2.63
CA PRO A 293 26.86 -4.07 3.57
C PRO A 293 25.78 -3.50 4.49
N LEU A 294 25.93 -2.25 4.95
CA LEU A 294 24.93 -1.56 5.78
C LEU A 294 23.57 -1.33 5.09
N LEU A 295 23.50 -1.48 3.77
CA LEU A 295 22.22 -1.43 3.05
C LEU A 295 21.49 -2.76 3.09
N TYR A 296 22.08 -3.84 3.60
CA TYR A 296 21.51 -5.18 3.54
C TYR A 296 21.18 -5.72 4.93
N SER A 297 20.04 -6.39 5.04
CA SER A 297 19.59 -7.09 6.25
C SER A 297 19.06 -8.46 5.88
N ASP A 298 19.41 -9.50 6.64
CA ASP A 298 18.87 -10.84 6.44
C ASP A 298 17.68 -11.15 7.35
N THR A 299 17.42 -10.30 8.34
CA THR A 299 16.34 -10.50 9.30
C THR A 299 15.53 -9.21 9.46
N ALA A 300 14.20 -9.36 9.46
CA ALA A 300 13.26 -8.30 9.82
C ALA A 300 12.45 -8.72 11.05
N TYR A 301 12.36 -7.82 12.03
CA TYR A 301 11.47 -7.96 13.18
C TYR A 301 10.28 -7.04 12.98
N CYS A 302 9.08 -7.60 13.07
CA CYS A 302 7.85 -6.90 12.83
C CYS A 302 6.98 -6.82 14.09
N GLU A 303 6.11 -5.84 14.10
CA GLU A 303 4.99 -5.71 15.02
C GLU A 303 4.00 -6.88 14.87
N PRO A 304 2.98 -6.99 15.76
CA PRO A 304 1.96 -8.02 15.63
C PRO A 304 1.34 -8.08 14.24
N ALA A 305 1.26 -9.29 13.69
CA ALA A 305 0.80 -9.49 12.33
C ALA A 305 -0.73 -9.42 12.20
N ALA A 306 -1.19 -8.77 11.13
CA ALA A 306 -2.56 -8.88 10.66
C ALA A 306 -2.65 -10.07 9.70
N TRP A 307 -3.44 -11.08 10.06
CA TRP A 307 -3.68 -12.27 9.22
C TRP A 307 -5.05 -12.17 8.56
N ILE A 308 -5.08 -12.32 7.23
CA ILE A 308 -6.33 -12.26 6.46
C ILE A 308 -7.27 -13.41 6.87
N ALA A 309 -6.71 -14.60 7.08
CA ALA A 309 -7.42 -15.77 7.59
C ALA A 309 -7.69 -15.73 9.11
N GLY A 310 -7.28 -14.66 9.81
CA GLY A 310 -7.44 -14.51 11.26
C GLY A 310 -6.46 -15.33 12.13
N ALA A 311 -5.61 -16.16 11.51
CA ALA A 311 -4.61 -16.97 12.21
C ALA A 311 -3.33 -17.12 11.35
N PRO A 312 -2.16 -17.37 11.97
CA PRO A 312 -0.92 -17.62 11.25
C PRO A 312 -1.00 -18.93 10.43
N PRO A 313 -0.26 -19.01 9.30
CA PRO A 313 -0.19 -20.21 8.49
C PRO A 313 0.54 -21.33 9.24
N LYS A 314 0.24 -22.59 8.88
CA LYS A 314 0.91 -23.77 9.45
C LYS A 314 2.36 -23.94 8.97
N THR A 315 2.70 -23.37 7.83
CA THR A 315 4.05 -23.42 7.25
C THR A 315 4.84 -22.19 7.66
N THR A 316 6.11 -22.38 7.99
CA THR A 316 7.06 -21.29 8.30
C THR A 316 7.79 -20.80 7.05
N ARG A 317 7.89 -21.64 6.00
CA ARG A 317 8.55 -21.28 4.74
C ARG A 317 7.56 -20.59 3.82
N LEU A 318 7.81 -19.32 3.54
CA LEU A 318 6.93 -18.41 2.83
C LEU A 318 7.73 -17.52 1.89
N ARG A 319 7.03 -16.62 1.19
CA ARG A 319 7.67 -15.50 0.49
C ARG A 319 7.23 -14.18 1.09
N ALA A 320 8.11 -13.19 1.04
CA ALA A 320 7.86 -11.87 1.61
C ALA A 320 8.16 -10.75 0.62
N LYS A 321 7.40 -9.65 0.73
CA LYS A 321 7.75 -8.34 0.16
C LYS A 321 7.98 -7.37 1.30
N THR A 322 9.05 -6.58 1.26
CA THR A 322 9.33 -5.49 2.23
C THR A 322 9.05 -4.10 1.65
N ARG A 323 8.67 -4.04 0.36
CA ARG A 323 8.19 -2.84 -0.32
C ARG A 323 7.31 -3.20 -1.51
N TYR A 324 6.43 -2.28 -1.90
CA TYR A 324 5.62 -2.45 -3.10
C TYR A 324 6.49 -2.58 -4.37
N ARG A 325 6.07 -3.44 -5.31
CA ARG A 325 6.79 -3.81 -6.55
C ARG A 325 8.14 -4.49 -6.38
N GLN A 326 8.49 -4.91 -5.17
CA GLN A 326 9.56 -5.90 -5.00
C GLN A 326 9.10 -7.26 -5.51
N GLN A 327 10.04 -8.07 -6.00
CA GLN A 327 9.82 -9.49 -6.18
C GLN A 327 9.61 -10.17 -4.83
N ASP A 328 8.89 -11.28 -4.85
CA ASP A 328 8.67 -12.09 -3.67
C ASP A 328 9.96 -12.82 -3.26
N GLU A 329 10.43 -12.60 -2.05
CA GLU A 329 11.70 -13.15 -1.58
C GLU A 329 11.45 -14.35 -0.65
N PRO A 330 12.09 -15.52 -0.90
CA PRO A 330 11.97 -16.67 0.00
C PRO A 330 12.42 -16.33 1.42
N CYS A 331 11.62 -16.73 2.40
CA CYS A 331 11.89 -16.46 3.81
C CYS A 331 11.37 -17.58 4.72
N GLU A 332 11.90 -17.61 5.93
CA GLU A 332 11.37 -18.39 7.05
C GLU A 332 10.79 -17.43 8.09
N VAL A 333 9.58 -17.74 8.56
CA VAL A 333 8.81 -16.90 9.47
C VAL A 333 8.60 -17.61 10.80
N GLN A 334 8.94 -16.90 11.88
CA GLN A 334 8.60 -17.27 13.25
C GLN A 334 7.61 -16.25 13.82
N VAL A 335 6.49 -16.74 14.35
CA VAL A 335 5.56 -15.92 15.15
C VAL A 335 6.06 -15.91 16.59
N LEU A 336 6.20 -14.72 17.16
CA LEU A 336 6.68 -14.48 18.52
C LEU A 336 5.52 -14.49 19.52
N ASP A 337 5.83 -14.57 20.81
CA ASP A 337 4.82 -14.66 21.89
C ASP A 337 3.89 -13.44 21.95
N ASP A 338 4.37 -12.27 21.53
CA ASP A 338 3.59 -11.03 21.44
C ASP A 338 2.75 -10.94 20.14
N GLY A 339 2.78 -11.96 19.30
CA GLY A 339 2.15 -12.00 17.98
C GLY A 339 2.98 -11.33 16.87
N GLY A 340 4.14 -10.75 17.21
CA GLY A 340 5.09 -10.19 16.27
C GLY A 340 5.73 -11.25 15.38
N LEU A 341 6.47 -10.81 14.37
CA LEU A 341 7.17 -11.72 13.44
C LEU A 341 8.68 -11.53 13.52
N ALA A 342 9.43 -12.63 13.49
CA ALA A 342 10.81 -12.66 13.05
C ALA A 342 10.85 -13.33 11.66
N VAL A 343 11.32 -12.60 10.66
CA VAL A 343 11.38 -13.05 9.27
C VAL A 343 12.83 -13.10 8.82
N HIS A 344 13.31 -14.29 8.50
CA HIS A 344 14.66 -14.54 8.01
C HIS A 344 14.62 -14.77 6.50
N PHE A 345 15.27 -13.91 5.73
CA PHE A 345 15.34 -14.01 4.27
C PHE A 345 16.43 -15.00 3.86
N ALA A 346 16.17 -15.80 2.83
CA ALA A 346 17.17 -16.70 2.26
C ALA A 346 18.39 -15.95 1.68
N THR A 347 18.15 -14.72 1.20
CA THR A 347 19.17 -13.79 0.71
C THR A 347 19.01 -12.44 1.42
N PRO A 348 20.09 -11.77 1.85
CA PRO A 348 20.00 -10.45 2.46
C PRO A 348 19.27 -9.45 1.56
N GLN A 349 18.33 -8.72 2.15
CA GLN A 349 17.44 -7.79 1.47
C GLN A 349 17.94 -6.36 1.61
N ARG A 350 17.89 -5.62 0.50
CA ARG A 350 18.38 -4.25 0.44
C ARG A 350 17.35 -3.26 0.98
N ALA A 351 17.76 -2.40 1.89
CA ALA A 351 17.02 -1.26 2.44
C ALA A 351 15.65 -1.63 3.03
N VAL A 352 15.60 -2.75 3.76
CA VAL A 352 14.44 -3.09 4.59
C VAL A 352 14.25 -1.96 5.62
N THR A 353 13.08 -1.31 5.60
CA THR A 353 12.89 -0.02 6.27
C THR A 353 11.83 -0.10 7.38
N PRO A 354 12.16 0.28 8.62
CA PRO A 354 11.17 0.41 9.69
C PRO A 354 10.02 1.38 9.35
N GLY A 355 8.80 0.98 9.68
CA GLY A 355 7.55 1.67 9.33
C GLY A 355 6.93 1.23 8.00
N GLN A 356 7.69 0.57 7.11
CA GLN A 356 7.11 -0.09 5.94
C GLN A 356 6.51 -1.45 6.34
N SER A 357 5.62 -1.98 5.50
CA SER A 357 5.04 -3.30 5.72
C SER A 357 5.90 -4.41 5.16
N LEU A 358 5.97 -5.51 5.91
CA LEU A 358 6.36 -6.82 5.42
C LEU A 358 5.09 -7.63 5.13
N VAL A 359 4.91 -8.06 3.88
CA VAL A 359 3.72 -8.80 3.42
C VAL A 359 4.10 -10.22 3.04
N LEU A 360 3.36 -11.20 3.57
CA LEU A 360 3.63 -12.62 3.42
C LEU A 360 2.71 -13.27 2.39
N TYR A 361 3.29 -14.14 1.57
CA TYR A 361 2.61 -14.85 0.49
C TYR A 361 2.91 -16.35 0.51
N ALA A 362 1.88 -17.13 0.19
CA ALA A 362 2.00 -18.51 -0.27
C ALA A 362 1.52 -18.55 -1.73
N ASP A 363 2.47 -18.67 -2.66
CA ASP A 363 2.25 -18.52 -4.10
C ASP A 363 1.55 -17.18 -4.44
N ASP A 364 0.30 -17.25 -4.88
CA ASP A 364 -0.55 -16.09 -5.19
C ASP A 364 -1.39 -15.60 -4.01
N VAL A 365 -1.48 -16.37 -2.92
CA VAL A 365 -2.31 -16.03 -1.76
C VAL A 365 -1.56 -15.08 -0.86
N CYS A 366 -2.10 -13.88 -0.64
CA CYS A 366 -1.66 -12.96 0.40
C CYS A 366 -2.20 -13.45 1.74
N LEU A 367 -1.28 -13.80 2.65
CA LEU A 367 -1.62 -14.37 3.95
C LEU A 367 -1.88 -13.26 4.99
N GLY A 368 -1.26 -12.11 4.79
CA GLY A 368 -1.28 -11.01 5.73
C GLY A 368 0.08 -10.30 5.77
N GLY A 369 0.30 -9.52 6.81
CA GLY A 369 1.57 -8.84 7.00
C GLY A 369 1.63 -8.01 8.27
N ALA A 370 2.76 -7.37 8.47
CA ALA A 370 3.06 -6.62 9.68
C ALA A 370 3.96 -5.42 9.38
N VAL A 371 3.94 -4.42 10.25
CA VAL A 371 4.84 -3.27 10.16
C VAL A 371 6.24 -3.69 10.60
N ILE A 372 7.25 -3.36 9.82
CA ILE A 372 8.66 -3.61 10.15
C ILE A 372 9.06 -2.65 11.28
N ARG A 373 9.52 -3.22 12.41
CA ARG A 373 9.98 -2.46 13.57
C ARG A 373 11.50 -2.26 13.55
N ALA A 374 12.23 -3.31 13.19
CA ALA A 374 13.69 -3.31 13.17
C ALA A 374 14.23 -4.33 12.18
N THR A 375 15.51 -4.22 11.84
CA THR A 375 16.22 -5.15 10.97
C THR A 375 17.55 -5.54 11.60
N ALA A 376 18.07 -6.70 11.19
CA ALA A 376 19.37 -7.19 11.62
C ALA A 376 20.08 -7.92 10.48
N THR A 377 21.39 -8.07 10.63
CA THR A 377 22.25 -8.85 9.74
C THR A 377 23.00 -9.86 10.58
N THR A 378 22.87 -11.13 10.25
CA THR A 378 23.52 -12.25 10.93
C THR A 378 24.96 -12.38 10.42
N ALA A 379 25.79 -11.36 10.66
CA ALA A 379 27.23 -11.53 10.57
C ALA A 379 27.73 -12.19 11.86
N ALA A 380 28.53 -13.27 11.74
CA ALA A 380 29.07 -14.03 12.86
C ALA A 380 29.79 -13.12 13.87
N GLY A 381 29.23 -12.99 15.07
CA GLY A 381 29.87 -12.35 16.22
C GLY A 381 29.48 -10.87 16.41
N ALA A 382 28.43 -10.68 17.21
CA ALA A 382 28.01 -9.45 17.88
C ALA A 382 27.64 -8.25 16.98
N ILE A 383 26.38 -7.81 17.06
CA ILE A 383 25.93 -6.44 17.34
C ILE A 383 24.43 -6.47 17.68
N GLU A 384 24.06 -5.71 18.71
CA GLU A 384 22.69 -5.54 19.22
C GLU A 384 21.69 -5.08 18.13
N PRO A 385 20.38 -5.38 18.30
CA PRO A 385 19.35 -4.82 17.44
C PRO A 385 19.51 -3.31 17.34
N THR A 386 19.33 -2.74 16.14
CA THR A 386 19.17 -1.30 15.94
C THR A 386 17.89 -0.86 16.66
N SER A 387 17.98 -0.69 17.97
CA SER A 387 16.85 -0.50 18.85
C SER A 387 16.52 0.99 18.91
N LEU A 388 15.36 1.35 18.37
CA LEU A 388 14.61 2.51 18.85
C LEU A 388 14.04 2.18 20.25
N THR A 389 14.91 2.04 21.26
CA THR A 389 14.46 1.94 22.65
C THR A 389 14.21 3.34 23.19
N GLY A 390 12.94 3.73 23.15
CA GLY A 390 12.40 4.90 23.83
C GLY A 390 11.03 4.60 24.43
N SER A 391 10.87 3.45 25.11
CA SER A 391 9.73 3.22 26.00
C SER A 391 10.11 3.69 27.40
N ALA A 392 9.76 4.94 27.72
CA ALA A 392 9.66 5.36 29.11
C ALA A 392 8.31 4.85 29.65
N ARG A 393 8.38 3.84 30.52
CA ARG A 393 7.27 3.47 31.40
C ARG A 393 7.04 4.59 32.42
N SER A 394 5.77 5.00 32.53
CA SER A 394 5.06 5.56 33.70
C SER A 394 5.87 6.21 34.84
N ALA A 395 5.55 7.48 35.10
CA ALA A 395 5.04 7.91 36.40
C ALA A 395 3.70 8.61 36.18
#